data_AF-A0A7G5BYL5-F1
#
_entry.id   AF-A0A7G5BYL5-F1
#
_cell.length_a   1.000
_cell.length_b   1.000
_cell.length_c   1.000
_cell.angle_alpha   90.00
_cell.angle_beta   90.00
_cell.angle_gamma   90.00
#
_symmetry.space_group_name_H-M   'P 1'
#
loop_
_entity.id
_entity.type
_entity.pdbx_description
1 polymer ?
#
loop_
_entity_poly.entity_id
_entity_poly.type
_entity_poly.pdbx_seq_one_letter_code
_entity_poly.pdbx_strand_id
1 'polypeptide(L)'
;MSAVEQLEAGLEQAVQGSNAFRWVTGPEGVGKTSLVHKLQSSVVRQGGRFVAGKCEPFRQAERYEPLLQAMRQWVYQLWSEPADVITRLKANLQAEFGQEARTIVSLWPEAKRLFGSEAEGTSVSDDVKGWDRFGELLPGLIRCMAESKPPLVLTIDNLEWADDGTHAVIRSLAREETVPGLLLIGACRTEGRKSPGWPRDGARILRNA
;
A
#
# COMPACT_ATOMS: atom_id res chain seq x y z
N MET A 1 2.22 5.06 25.70
CA MET A 1 1.18 5.14 24.67
C MET A 1 0.68 3.74 24.35
N SER A 2 -0.63 3.55 24.29
CA SER A 2 -1.27 2.32 23.82
C SER A 2 -1.00 2.09 22.32
N ALA A 3 -1.27 0.87 21.83
CA ALA A 3 -1.12 0.58 20.41
C ALA A 3 -2.08 1.43 19.54
N VAL A 4 -3.28 1.74 20.04
CA VAL A 4 -4.25 2.62 19.38
C VAL A 4 -3.69 4.04 19.24
N GLU A 5 -3.18 4.62 20.33
CA GLU A 5 -2.60 5.97 20.32
C GLU A 5 -1.42 6.09 19.35
N GLN A 6 -0.64 5.02 19.19
CA GLN A 6 0.47 5.01 18.24
C GLN A 6 0.03 4.94 16.77
N LEU A 7 -1.09 4.24 16.50
CA LEU A 7 -1.71 4.23 15.17
C LEU A 7 -2.32 5.60 14.85
N GLU A 8 -3.01 6.22 15.81
CA GLU A 8 -3.56 7.57 15.67
C GLU A 8 -2.47 8.62 15.45
N ALA A 9 -1.38 8.56 16.23
CA ALA A 9 -0.22 9.43 16.00
C ALA A 9 0.43 9.22 14.62
N GLY A 10 0.38 7.99 14.07
CA GLY A 10 0.81 7.72 12.69
C GLY A 10 -0.12 8.35 11.65
N LEU A 11 -1.43 8.33 11.92
CA LEU A 11 -2.41 8.99 11.06
C LEU A 11 -2.23 10.50 11.09
N GLU A 12 -1.99 11.09 12.26
CA GLU A 12 -1.70 12.53 12.39
C GLU A 12 -0.46 12.95 11.61
N GLN A 13 0.61 12.15 11.66
CA GLN A 13 1.82 12.37 10.84
C GLN A 13 1.49 12.36 9.34
N ALA A 14 0.67 11.41 8.89
CA ALA A 14 0.22 11.34 7.51
C ALA A 14 -0.66 12.54 7.11
N VAL A 15 -1.58 12.97 7.98
CA VAL A 15 -2.40 14.18 7.74
C VAL A 15 -1.50 15.42 7.59
N GLN A 16 -0.39 15.49 8.32
CA GLN A 16 0.58 16.57 8.24
C GLN A 16 1.54 16.46 7.03
N GLY A 17 1.34 15.46 6.16
CA GLY A 17 2.15 15.26 4.95
C GLY A 17 3.47 14.51 5.16
N SER A 18 3.72 13.95 6.36
CA SER A 18 4.84 13.03 6.59
C SER A 18 4.43 11.59 6.24
N ASN A 19 5.39 10.69 6.02
CA ASN A 19 5.10 9.26 6.00
C ASN A 19 5.24 8.65 7.41
N ALA A 20 4.51 7.57 7.67
CA ALA A 20 4.58 6.84 8.92
C ALA A 20 4.48 5.33 8.68
N PHE A 21 5.30 4.57 9.41
CA PHE A 21 5.29 3.11 9.38
C PHE A 21 4.98 2.56 10.77
N ARG A 22 4.04 1.61 10.86
CA ARG A 22 3.63 0.95 12.11
C ARG A 22 3.58 -0.57 11.91
N TRP A 23 4.24 -1.31 12.78
CA TRP A 23 4.21 -2.79 12.76
C TRP A 23 3.44 -3.29 13.97
N VAL A 24 2.25 -3.86 13.77
CA VAL A 24 1.45 -4.48 14.82
C VAL A 24 1.85 -5.94 14.95
N THR A 25 2.46 -6.30 16.08
CA THR A 25 2.91 -7.66 16.37
C THR A 25 2.13 -8.26 17.52
N GLY A 26 1.88 -9.56 17.46
CA GLY A 26 1.12 -10.28 18.49
C GLY A 26 0.83 -11.73 18.09
N PRO A 27 0.42 -12.60 19.02
CA PRO A 27 0.02 -13.97 18.72
C PRO A 27 -1.11 -14.06 17.68
N GLU A 28 -1.33 -15.24 17.12
CA GLU A 28 -2.54 -15.50 16.33
C GLU A 28 -3.80 -15.29 17.19
N GLY A 29 -4.87 -14.77 16.59
CA GLY A 29 -6.15 -14.57 17.29
C GLY A 29 -6.21 -13.39 18.27
N VAL A 30 -5.12 -12.72 18.61
CA VAL A 30 -5.10 -11.58 19.57
C VAL A 30 -5.82 -10.30 19.07
N GLY A 31 -6.38 -10.32 17.85
CA GLY A 31 -7.16 -9.20 17.30
C GLY A 31 -6.32 -8.09 16.65
N LYS A 32 -5.15 -8.39 16.07
CA LYS A 32 -4.31 -7.41 15.34
C LYS A 32 -5.09 -6.70 14.22
N THR A 33 -5.79 -7.45 13.37
CA THR A 33 -6.64 -6.91 12.30
C THR A 33 -7.73 -6.01 12.86
N SER A 34 -8.40 -6.45 13.94
CA SER A 34 -9.44 -5.66 14.61
C SER A 34 -8.89 -4.35 15.19
N LEU A 35 -7.67 -4.36 15.75
CA LEU A 35 -7.00 -3.17 16.24
C LEU A 35 -6.73 -2.18 15.10
N VAL A 36 -6.24 -2.64 13.95
CA VAL A 36 -5.96 -1.79 12.79
C VAL A 36 -7.26 -1.25 12.18
N HIS A 37 -8.29 -2.07 12.06
CA HIS A 37 -9.60 -1.67 11.51
C HIS A 37 -10.29 -0.59 12.34
N LYS A 38 -10.04 -0.49 13.65
CA LYS A 38 -10.56 0.62 14.47
C LYS A 38 -10.11 1.99 13.96
N LEU A 39 -8.96 2.06 13.28
CA LEU A 39 -8.46 3.31 12.72
C LEU A 39 -9.31 3.81 11.54
N GLN A 40 -10.04 2.93 10.85
CA GLN A 40 -10.76 3.25 9.61
C GLN A 40 -11.71 4.44 9.78
N SER A 41 -12.48 4.50 10.88
CA SER A 41 -13.38 5.63 11.16
C SER A 41 -12.61 6.94 11.35
N SER A 42 -11.43 6.91 11.95
CA SER A 42 -10.56 8.08 12.10
C SER A 42 -10.01 8.55 10.76
N VAL A 43 -9.62 7.63 9.87
CA VAL A 43 -9.16 7.95 8.51
C VAL A 43 -10.25 8.66 7.71
N VAL A 44 -11.48 8.12 7.75
CA VAL A 44 -12.63 8.72 7.05
C VAL A 44 -12.94 10.12 7.58
N ARG A 45 -12.86 10.35 8.91
CA ARG A 45 -13.05 11.68 9.49
C ARG A 45 -12.00 12.70 9.02
N GLN A 46 -10.78 12.24 8.73
CA GLN A 46 -9.72 13.07 8.16
C GLN A 46 -9.83 13.21 6.63
N GLY A 47 -10.89 12.68 6.00
CA GLY A 47 -11.08 12.70 4.55
C GLY A 47 -10.13 11.77 3.78
N GLY A 48 -9.38 10.91 4.48
CA GLY A 48 -8.38 10.03 3.90
C GLY A 48 -8.94 8.78 3.23
N ARG A 49 -8.03 7.84 2.95
CA ARG A 49 -8.31 6.54 2.33
C ARG A 49 -7.76 5.43 3.17
N PHE A 50 -8.56 4.39 3.38
CA PHE A 50 -8.14 3.18 4.08
C PHE A 50 -8.27 2.01 3.12
N VAL A 51 -7.16 1.34 2.83
CA VAL A 51 -7.10 0.19 1.92
C VAL A 51 -6.28 -0.92 2.53
N ALA A 52 -6.73 -2.15 2.31
CA ALA A 52 -6.17 -3.32 2.98
C ALA A 52 -5.75 -4.41 2.00
N GLY A 53 -4.56 -4.94 2.19
CA GLY A 53 -4.06 -6.16 1.60
C GLY A 53 -3.91 -7.25 2.65
N LYS A 54 -4.01 -8.51 2.24
CA LYS A 54 -3.77 -9.65 3.13
C LYS A 54 -2.92 -10.69 2.43
N CYS A 55 -1.87 -11.14 3.12
CA CYS A 55 -1.09 -12.27 2.65
C CYS A 55 -1.77 -13.59 3.01
N GLU A 56 -1.73 -14.55 2.08
CA GLU A 56 -2.27 -15.89 2.28
C GLU A 56 -1.13 -16.92 2.23
N PRO A 57 -1.02 -17.83 3.23
CA PRO A 57 0.09 -18.79 3.35
C PRO A 57 0.33 -19.67 2.11
N PHE A 58 -0.73 -19.96 1.37
CA PHE A 58 -0.73 -20.94 0.27
C PHE A 58 -0.81 -20.30 -1.12
N ARG A 59 -0.80 -18.96 -1.24
CA ARG A 59 -0.85 -18.24 -2.53
C ARG A 59 0.52 -17.74 -2.99
N GLN A 60 1.55 -18.58 -2.90
CA GLN A 60 2.92 -18.18 -3.25
C GLN A 60 3.11 -17.81 -4.75
N ALA A 61 2.14 -18.12 -5.60
CA ALA A 61 2.20 -17.81 -7.03
C ALA A 61 1.76 -16.37 -7.38
N GLU A 62 1.04 -15.66 -6.52
CA GLU A 62 0.49 -14.33 -6.82
C GLU A 62 1.42 -13.23 -6.30
N ARG A 63 2.36 -12.77 -7.15
CA ARG A 63 3.32 -11.71 -6.80
C ARG A 63 2.60 -10.40 -6.46
N TYR A 64 3.03 -9.73 -5.40
CA TYR A 64 2.50 -8.42 -4.98
C TYR A 64 1.00 -8.40 -4.65
N GLU A 65 0.34 -9.56 -4.52
CA GLU A 65 -1.11 -9.65 -4.34
C GLU A 65 -1.67 -8.79 -3.19
N PRO A 66 -1.09 -8.73 -1.97
CA PRO A 66 -1.62 -7.83 -0.94
C PRO A 66 -1.60 -6.35 -1.37
N LEU A 67 -0.60 -5.93 -2.15
CA LEU A 67 -0.55 -4.56 -2.68
C LEU A 67 -1.60 -4.35 -3.76
N LEU A 68 -1.75 -5.31 -4.69
CA LEU A 68 -2.78 -5.27 -5.73
C LEU A 68 -4.18 -5.22 -5.11
N GLN A 69 -4.47 -6.00 -4.06
CA GLN A 69 -5.75 -5.94 -3.33
C GLN A 69 -6.05 -4.53 -2.80
N ALA A 70 -5.07 -3.90 -2.16
CA ALA A 70 -5.22 -2.56 -1.62
C ALA A 70 -5.38 -1.51 -2.74
N MET A 71 -4.61 -1.63 -3.82
CA MET A 71 -4.68 -0.74 -4.98
C MET A 71 -6.02 -0.85 -5.72
N ARG A 72 -6.57 -2.07 -5.85
CA ARG A 72 -7.94 -2.30 -6.35
C ARG A 72 -8.96 -1.55 -5.51
N GLN A 73 -8.92 -1.70 -4.18
CA GLN A 73 -9.81 -0.97 -3.27
C GLN A 73 -9.68 0.55 -3.42
N TRP A 74 -8.46 1.05 -3.58
CA TRP A 74 -8.22 2.47 -3.80
C TRP A 74 -8.87 2.98 -5.09
N VAL A 75 -8.74 2.23 -6.20
CA VAL A 75 -9.43 2.57 -7.47
C VAL A 75 -10.94 2.62 -7.28
N TYR A 76 -11.53 1.66 -6.57
CA TYR A 76 -12.96 1.70 -6.27
C TYR A 76 -13.36 2.95 -5.48
N GLN A 77 -12.58 3.34 -4.47
CA GLN A 77 -12.82 4.54 -3.65
C GLN A 77 -12.56 5.85 -4.41
N LEU A 78 -11.73 5.82 -5.45
CA LEU A 78 -11.39 6.97 -6.28
C LEU A 78 -12.56 7.40 -7.16
N TRP A 79 -13.37 6.48 -7.68
CA TRP A 79 -14.47 6.85 -8.59
C TRP A 79 -15.62 7.61 -7.93
N SER A 80 -15.61 7.72 -6.59
CA SER A 80 -16.54 8.56 -5.84
C SER A 80 -15.99 9.96 -5.55
N GLU A 81 -14.80 10.29 -6.07
CA GLU A 81 -14.15 11.58 -5.84
C GLU A 81 -14.58 12.67 -6.83
N PRO A 82 -14.41 13.95 -6.45
CA PRO A 82 -14.55 15.08 -7.36
C PRO A 82 -13.69 14.93 -8.64
N ALA A 83 -14.22 15.43 -9.75
CA ALA A 83 -13.61 15.26 -11.07
C ALA A 83 -12.22 15.89 -11.18
N ASP A 84 -11.94 16.96 -10.42
CA ASP A 84 -10.64 17.64 -10.35
C ASP A 84 -9.57 16.75 -9.69
N VAL A 85 -9.91 16.03 -8.61
CA VAL A 85 -9.01 15.06 -7.95
C VAL A 85 -8.63 13.95 -8.94
N ILE A 86 -9.63 13.39 -9.63
CA ILE A 86 -9.41 12.34 -10.63
C ILE A 86 -8.56 12.86 -11.80
N THR A 87 -8.84 14.07 -12.29
CA THR A 87 -8.08 14.69 -13.39
C THR A 87 -6.62 14.91 -13.01
N ARG A 88 -6.36 15.47 -11.83
CA ARG A 88 -5.00 15.70 -11.32
C ARG A 88 -4.23 14.39 -11.18
N LEU A 89 -4.87 13.38 -10.60
CA LEU A 89 -4.26 12.05 -10.46
C LEU A 89 -3.89 11.46 -11.82
N LYS A 90 -4.81 11.47 -12.79
CA LYS A 90 -4.54 10.96 -14.14
C LYS A 90 -3.37 11.69 -14.80
N ALA A 91 -3.30 13.02 -14.65
CA ALA A 91 -2.19 13.80 -15.16
C ALA A 91 -0.86 13.41 -14.51
N ASN A 92 -0.83 13.24 -13.19
CA ASN A 92 0.36 12.81 -12.45
C ASN A 92 0.82 11.40 -12.88
N LEU A 93 -0.12 10.45 -12.93
CA LEU A 93 0.16 9.09 -13.37
C LEU A 93 0.68 9.05 -14.82
N GLN A 94 0.07 9.82 -15.72
CA GLN A 94 0.53 9.89 -17.11
C GLN A 94 1.92 10.52 -17.22
N ALA A 95 2.19 11.57 -16.47
CA ALA A 95 3.49 12.26 -16.48
C ALA A 95 4.62 11.36 -15.94
N GLU A 96 4.35 10.59 -14.90
CA GLU A 96 5.36 9.76 -14.25
C GLU A 96 5.50 8.36 -14.88
N PHE A 97 4.38 7.75 -15.27
CA PHE A 97 4.33 6.34 -15.69
C PHE A 97 3.81 6.13 -17.12
N GLY A 98 3.63 7.18 -17.93
CA GLY A 98 3.07 7.07 -19.28
C GLY A 98 3.80 6.06 -20.18
N GLN A 99 5.13 6.01 -20.11
CA GLN A 99 5.94 5.03 -20.86
C GLN A 99 5.76 3.58 -20.37
N GLU A 100 5.34 3.41 -19.12
CA GLU A 100 5.14 2.11 -18.46
C GLU A 100 3.66 1.73 -18.34
N ALA A 101 2.75 2.54 -18.89
CA ALA A 101 1.31 2.36 -18.77
C ALA A 101 0.87 0.96 -19.23
N ARG A 102 1.50 0.42 -20.28
CA ARG A 102 1.21 -0.94 -20.77
C ARG A 102 1.60 -2.02 -19.75
N THR A 103 2.79 -1.92 -19.16
CA THR A 103 3.25 -2.84 -18.10
C THR A 103 2.30 -2.80 -16.91
N ILE A 104 1.93 -1.59 -16.48
CA ILE A 104 1.03 -1.37 -15.34
C ILE A 104 -0.35 -1.95 -15.63
N VAL A 105 -0.97 -1.60 -16.77
CA VAL A 105 -2.34 -2.07 -17.10
C VAL A 105 -2.40 -3.58 -17.34
N SER A 106 -1.32 -4.20 -17.83
CA SER A 106 -1.28 -5.65 -18.01
C SER A 106 -1.33 -6.42 -16.69
N LEU A 107 -0.72 -5.87 -15.63
CA LEU A 107 -0.58 -6.54 -14.32
C LEU A 107 -1.54 -6.01 -13.26
N TRP A 108 -2.05 -4.80 -13.45
CA TRP A 108 -3.09 -4.14 -12.66
C TRP A 108 -4.19 -3.59 -13.59
N PRO A 109 -5.08 -4.44 -14.11
CA PRO A 109 -6.08 -4.06 -15.13
C PRO A 109 -7.03 -2.95 -14.70
N GLU A 110 -7.29 -2.81 -13.39
CA GLU A 110 -8.12 -1.75 -12.82
C GLU A 110 -7.53 -0.36 -13.07
N ALA A 111 -6.22 -0.25 -13.34
CA ALA A 111 -5.55 0.99 -13.73
C ALA A 111 -5.89 1.45 -15.15
N LYS A 112 -6.54 0.62 -16.00
CA LYS A 112 -6.84 0.98 -17.39
C LYS A 112 -7.58 2.31 -17.53
N ARG A 113 -8.41 2.69 -16.55
CA ARG A 113 -9.13 3.96 -16.58
C ARG A 113 -8.31 5.16 -16.09
N LEU A 114 -7.16 4.92 -15.46
CA LEU A 114 -6.25 5.93 -14.94
C LEU A 114 -5.25 6.40 -16.00
N PHE A 115 -4.77 5.47 -16.82
CA PHE A 115 -3.98 5.74 -18.01
C PHE A 115 -4.93 5.90 -19.20
N GLY A 116 -4.75 6.90 -20.07
CA GLY A 116 -5.69 7.16 -21.17
C GLY A 116 -5.83 6.00 -22.18
N SER A 117 -6.53 6.24 -23.29
CA SER A 117 -6.70 5.25 -24.38
C SER A 117 -5.39 4.74 -25.00
N GLU A 118 -4.26 5.41 -24.74
CA GLU A 118 -2.94 5.00 -25.21
C GLU A 118 -2.40 3.71 -24.55
N ALA A 119 -3.05 3.22 -23.49
CA ALA A 119 -2.73 1.93 -22.87
C ALA A 119 -3.32 0.72 -23.61
N GLU A 120 -3.98 0.91 -24.76
CA GLU A 120 -4.55 -0.18 -25.55
C GLU A 120 -3.48 -0.91 -26.38
N GLY A 121 -2.99 -2.02 -25.85
CA GLY A 121 -2.06 -2.92 -26.54
C GLY A 121 -2.08 -4.34 -25.95
N THR A 122 -1.67 -5.32 -26.75
CA THR A 122 -1.66 -6.77 -26.42
C THR A 122 -1.01 -7.01 -25.05
N SER A 123 -1.62 -7.90 -24.25
CA SER A 123 -1.14 -8.31 -22.93
C SER A 123 0.38 -8.52 -22.92
N VAL A 124 1.07 -7.97 -21.92
CA VAL A 124 2.40 -8.50 -21.59
C VAL A 124 2.13 -9.94 -21.19
N SER A 125 2.75 -10.89 -21.89
CA SER A 125 2.82 -12.29 -21.46
C SER A 125 3.21 -12.35 -19.98
N ASP A 126 2.95 -13.46 -19.28
CA ASP A 126 3.45 -13.73 -17.92
C ASP A 126 5.00 -13.84 -17.87
N ASP A 127 5.70 -12.88 -18.46
CA ASP A 127 7.13 -12.78 -18.51
C ASP A 127 7.61 -12.24 -17.18
N VAL A 128 8.52 -12.98 -16.55
CA VAL A 128 9.20 -12.63 -15.31
C VAL A 128 9.72 -11.18 -15.32
N LYS A 129 10.21 -10.72 -16.48
CA LYS A 129 10.68 -9.34 -16.69
C LYS A 129 9.60 -8.27 -16.47
N GLY A 130 8.35 -8.55 -16.84
CA GLY A 130 7.23 -7.64 -16.65
C GLY A 130 6.89 -7.45 -15.16
N TRP A 131 6.88 -8.55 -14.40
CA TRP A 131 6.65 -8.51 -12.96
C TRP A 131 7.79 -7.83 -12.18
N ASP A 132 9.04 -8.05 -12.59
CA ASP A 132 10.19 -7.38 -11.95
C ASP A 132 10.10 -5.86 -12.20
N ARG A 133 9.83 -5.45 -13.45
CA ARG A 133 9.61 -4.04 -13.80
C ARG A 133 8.43 -3.43 -13.05
N PHE A 134 7.30 -4.13 -12.95
CA PHE A 134 6.15 -3.67 -12.19
C PHE A 134 6.47 -3.48 -10.71
N GLY A 135 7.28 -4.38 -10.12
CA GLY A 135 7.80 -4.25 -8.77
C GLY A 135 8.56 -2.94 -8.52
N GLU A 136 9.37 -2.52 -9.48
CA GLU A 136 10.10 -1.24 -9.43
C GLU A 136 9.19 -0.01 -9.47
N LEU A 137 8.01 -0.14 -10.10
CA LEU A 137 7.04 0.96 -10.26
C LEU A 137 6.09 1.10 -9.06
N LEU A 138 5.88 0.03 -8.28
CA LEU A 138 4.92 0.01 -7.17
C LEU A 138 5.16 1.09 -6.09
N PRO A 139 6.39 1.38 -5.63
CA PRO A 139 6.60 2.46 -4.67
C PRO A 139 6.12 3.83 -5.21
N GLY A 140 6.47 4.15 -6.46
CA GLY A 140 6.03 5.38 -7.12
C GLY A 140 4.52 5.45 -7.30
N LEU A 141 3.88 4.33 -7.67
CA LEU A 141 2.41 4.26 -7.79
C LEU A 141 1.74 4.54 -6.44
N ILE A 142 2.20 3.91 -5.36
CA ILE A 142 1.68 4.10 -4.01
C ILE A 142 1.89 5.55 -3.55
N ARG A 143 3.02 6.17 -3.88
CA ARG A 143 3.27 7.59 -3.63
C ARG A 143 2.29 8.48 -4.38
N CYS A 144 2.08 8.26 -5.67
CA CYS A 144 1.12 9.01 -6.47
C CYS A 144 -0.31 8.89 -5.91
N MET A 145 -0.68 7.69 -5.43
CA MET A 145 -1.94 7.45 -4.73
C MET A 145 -2.05 8.28 -3.44
N ALA A 146 -1.00 8.30 -2.61
CA ALA A 146 -0.97 9.05 -1.35
C ALA A 146 -1.06 10.57 -1.56
N GLU A 147 -0.32 11.10 -2.55
CA GLU A 147 -0.29 12.53 -2.86
C GLU A 147 -1.60 13.04 -3.48
N SER A 148 -2.34 12.17 -4.19
CA SER A 148 -3.60 12.56 -4.83
C SER A 148 -4.68 12.96 -3.81
N LYS A 149 -4.73 12.26 -2.67
CA LYS A 149 -5.69 12.48 -1.60
C LYS A 149 -5.14 11.97 -0.25
N PRO A 150 -4.27 12.75 0.41
CA PRO A 150 -3.74 12.37 1.71
C PRO A 150 -4.81 12.53 2.81
N PRO A 151 -4.77 11.72 3.89
CA PRO A 151 -3.83 10.61 4.09
C PRO A 151 -4.29 9.31 3.40
N LEU A 152 -3.33 8.54 2.89
CA LEU A 152 -3.52 7.16 2.48
C LEU A 152 -3.02 6.22 3.59
N VAL A 153 -3.93 5.43 4.15
CA VAL A 153 -3.62 4.35 5.08
C VAL A 153 -3.63 3.03 4.32
N LEU A 154 -2.45 2.44 4.15
CA LEU A 154 -2.24 1.14 3.52
C LEU A 154 -1.96 0.10 4.61
N THR A 155 -2.82 -0.91 4.73
CA THR A 155 -2.65 -1.97 5.73
C THR A 155 -2.33 -3.28 5.07
N ILE A 156 -1.37 -4.04 5.59
CA ILE A 156 -1.04 -5.38 5.10
C ILE A 156 -1.06 -6.38 6.26
N ASP A 157 -2.00 -7.32 6.18
CA ASP A 157 -2.18 -8.37 7.18
C ASP A 157 -1.40 -9.65 6.87
N ASN A 158 -1.03 -10.36 7.93
CA ASN A 158 -0.28 -11.61 7.90
C ASN A 158 1.04 -11.51 7.12
N LEU A 159 1.79 -10.43 7.33
CA LEU A 159 3.03 -10.15 6.60
C LEU A 159 4.07 -11.26 6.68
N GLU A 160 4.00 -12.18 7.65
CA GLU A 160 4.85 -13.36 7.68
C GLU A 160 4.74 -14.25 6.42
N TRP A 161 3.67 -14.11 5.64
CA TRP A 161 3.45 -14.84 4.38
C TRP A 161 3.68 -13.99 3.13
N ALA A 162 4.18 -12.76 3.25
CA ALA A 162 4.42 -11.91 2.10
C ALA A 162 5.55 -12.50 1.21
N ASP A 163 5.40 -12.38 -0.11
CA ASP A 163 6.45 -12.73 -1.04
C ASP A 163 7.63 -11.76 -0.96
N ASP A 164 8.78 -12.15 -1.52
CA ASP A 164 10.00 -11.33 -1.48
C ASP A 164 9.85 -9.99 -2.21
N GLY A 165 9.01 -9.93 -3.25
CA GLY A 165 8.69 -8.72 -4.00
C GLY A 165 7.89 -7.74 -3.15
N THR A 166 6.82 -8.19 -2.51
CA THR A 166 6.05 -7.37 -1.56
C THR A 166 6.95 -6.81 -0.45
N HIS A 167 7.84 -7.64 0.11
CA HIS A 167 8.82 -7.18 1.10
C HIS A 167 9.78 -6.13 0.53
N ALA A 168 10.21 -6.26 -0.73
CA ALA A 168 11.09 -5.30 -1.38
C ALA A 168 10.42 -3.93 -1.56
N VAL A 169 9.16 -3.91 -2.00
CA VAL A 169 8.37 -2.67 -2.15
C VAL A 169 8.18 -1.97 -0.81
N ILE A 170 7.79 -2.70 0.24
CA ILE A 170 7.67 -2.17 1.60
C ILE A 170 8.99 -1.55 2.09
N ARG A 171 10.12 -2.20 1.82
CA ARG A 171 11.45 -1.68 2.17
C ARG A 171 11.80 -0.43 1.38
N SER A 172 11.41 -0.32 0.10
CA SER A 172 11.61 0.89 -0.70
C SER A 172 10.86 2.07 -0.08
N LEU A 173 9.55 1.90 0.16
CA LEU A 173 8.70 2.93 0.74
C LEU A 173 9.22 3.46 2.08
N ALA A 174 9.77 2.57 2.91
CA ALA A 174 10.31 2.95 4.22
C ALA A 174 11.69 3.61 4.17
N ARG A 175 12.45 3.44 3.08
CA ARG A 175 13.74 4.12 2.87
C ARG A 175 13.57 5.49 2.22
N GLU A 176 12.50 5.69 1.47
CA GLU A 176 12.19 6.97 0.84
C GLU A 176 11.85 8.01 1.92
N GLU A 177 12.62 9.11 1.95
CA GLU A 177 12.50 10.14 2.98
C GLU A 177 11.12 10.82 2.97
N THR A 178 10.42 10.84 1.84
CA THR A 178 9.06 11.38 1.77
C THR A 178 8.17 10.58 0.83
N VAL A 179 7.18 9.89 1.41
CA VAL A 179 5.95 9.46 0.70
C VAL A 179 4.80 10.23 1.33
N PRO A 180 4.56 11.49 0.93
CA PRO A 180 3.73 12.41 1.70
C PRO A 180 2.32 11.86 1.92
N GLY A 181 1.92 11.81 3.19
CA GLY A 181 0.59 11.35 3.57
C GLY A 181 0.36 9.85 3.52
N LEU A 182 1.41 9.03 3.43
CA LEU A 182 1.30 7.57 3.59
C LEU A 182 1.44 7.16 5.06
N LEU A 183 0.46 6.43 5.58
CA LEU A 183 0.60 5.57 6.76
C LEU A 183 0.55 4.11 6.34
N LEU A 184 1.68 3.40 6.42
CA LEU A 184 1.73 1.96 6.19
C LEU A 184 1.67 1.20 7.51
N ILE A 185 0.69 0.32 7.64
CA ILE A 185 0.50 -0.53 8.82
C ILE A 185 0.66 -1.99 8.41
N GLY A 186 1.65 -2.68 8.96
CA GLY A 186 1.78 -4.12 8.78
C GLY A 186 1.42 -4.89 10.03
N ALA A 187 0.65 -5.96 9.90
CA ALA A 187 0.38 -6.88 11.00
C ALA A 187 1.12 -8.22 10.78
N CYS A 188 1.84 -8.68 11.79
CA CYS A 188 2.53 -9.97 11.75
C CYS A 188 2.51 -10.69 13.10
N ARG A 189 2.81 -11.99 13.08
CA ARG A 189 2.95 -12.81 14.29
C ARG A 189 4.24 -12.46 15.05
N THR A 190 4.18 -12.53 16.38
CA THR A 190 5.38 -12.42 17.23
C THR A 190 6.29 -13.66 17.09
N GLU A 191 5.71 -14.81 16.75
CA GLU A 191 6.40 -16.10 16.64
C GLU A 191 6.42 -16.55 15.17
N GLY A 192 7.62 -16.79 14.60
CA GLY A 192 7.77 -17.15 13.19
C GLY A 192 9.22 -17.06 12.68
N ARG A 193 9.57 -17.93 11.74
CA ARG A 193 10.91 -18.10 11.14
C ARG A 193 11.28 -16.86 10.33
N LYS A 194 12.15 -16.00 10.86
CA LYS A 194 12.32 -14.67 10.26
C LYS A 194 11.65 -13.65 11.17
N SER A 195 12.33 -12.91 12.03
CA SER A 195 11.90 -11.51 12.13
C SER A 195 12.36 -10.91 10.81
N PRO A 196 11.52 -10.62 9.79
CA PRO A 196 12.04 -9.97 8.61
C PRO A 196 12.94 -8.82 9.01
N GLY A 197 13.98 -8.58 8.22
CA GLY A 197 14.72 -7.34 8.28
C GLY A 197 13.82 -6.21 7.80
N TRP A 198 12.63 -6.03 8.42
CA TRP A 198 11.79 -4.87 8.22
C TRP A 198 12.65 -3.67 8.62
N PRO A 199 12.53 -2.56 7.88
CA PRO A 199 13.23 -1.34 8.24
C PRO A 199 12.89 -1.02 9.69
N ARG A 200 13.88 -1.22 10.58
CA ARG A 200 13.85 -0.71 11.95
C ARG A 200 14.00 0.80 11.94
N ASP A 201 14.59 1.32 10.86
CA ASP A 201 14.70 2.73 10.56
C ASP A 201 13.30 3.25 10.17
N GLY A 202 12.77 4.18 10.96
CA GLY A 202 11.50 4.87 10.70
C GLY A 202 10.21 4.18 11.18
N ALA A 203 10.21 2.87 11.45
CA ALA A 203 9.00 2.14 11.83
C ALA A 203 8.86 1.87 13.33
N ARG A 204 7.66 2.10 13.89
CA ARG A 204 7.36 1.79 15.30
C ARG A 204 6.73 0.42 15.44
N ILE A 205 7.30 -0.42 16.29
CA ILE A 205 6.75 -1.75 16.65
C ILE A 205 5.73 -1.59 17.78
N LEU A 206 4.51 -2.04 17.53
CA LEU A 206 3.37 -2.01 18.44
C LEU A 206 3.03 -3.44 18.84
N ARG A 207 3.21 -3.76 20.13
CA ARG A 207 2.83 -5.08 20.65
C ARG A 207 1.37 -5.06 21.05
N ASN A 208 0.58 -5.92 20.43
CA ASN A 208 -0.77 -6.24 20.88
C ASN A 208 -0.66 -7.46 21.81
N ALA A 209 -0.79 -7.20 23.10
CA ALA A 209 -0.72 -8.19 24.18
C ALA A 209 -2.11 -8.59 24.65
#